data_AF-A0A954XF38-F1
#
_entry.id   AF-A0A954XF38-F1
#
_cell.length_a   1.000
_cell.length_b   1.000
_cell.length_c   1.000
_cell.angle_alpha   90.00
_cell.angle_beta   90.00
_cell.angle_gamma   90.00
#
_symmetry.space_group_name_H-M   'P 1'
#
loop_
_entity.id
_entity.type
_entity.pdbx_description
1 polymer ?
#
loop_
_entity_poly.entity_id
_entity_poly.type
_entity_poly.pdbx_seq_one_letter_code
_entity_poly.pdbx_strand_id
1 'polypeptide(L)'
;MKTNPAVRFLSLILLSAVATELSAAGQITKLDIYPSDIVLQTNQGRQQFVVVATRDDGVTMDVSRLATVQLADPGLARLDGATLYSTADGETKLNVEYQGLQTAATVTVKDAAADRPISFHLDVMPIFMRSGCNTGSCHGAARGKDGFRLSLFGFDPQGDYLRTTREIGFRRINLAVPEASLLVEKSIGSVPHTGGKRFDKDSEYYAKMIEWLEAGAPNDQGTPPNVVKLDIFPPAAVIEGENSTQQFIARAHYSDGSIRDVTHLTTFLTSNDNSAPIDENGLVTAAARGEAFVMGRFETHTVGSQVLVLPKDLQYEAPAVAGNYIDELIGDKLNKIRVLPSDLCSDEEFLRRVTVDIAG
;
A
#
# COMPACT_ATOMS: atom_id res chain seq x y z
N MET A 1 -32.88 84.07 6.65
CA MET A 1 -31.56 83.43 6.91
C MET A 1 -31.78 82.41 8.02
N LYS A 2 -31.91 81.13 7.62
CA LYS A 2 -30.98 80.03 7.93
C LYS A 2 -31.10 79.55 9.40
N THR A 3 -31.87 78.48 9.70
CA THR A 3 -31.50 77.03 9.70
C THR A 3 -30.31 76.74 10.64
N ASN A 4 -30.22 75.73 11.50
CA ASN A 4 -30.98 74.51 11.84
C ASN A 4 -30.37 73.98 13.18
N PRO A 5 -31.04 73.08 13.93
CA PRO A 5 -30.58 72.59 15.24
C PRO A 5 -29.59 71.42 15.14
N ALA A 6 -28.86 71.20 16.23
CA ALA A 6 -27.86 70.15 16.40
C ALA A 6 -28.44 68.73 16.21
N VAL A 7 -27.87 67.97 15.28
CA VAL A 7 -28.14 66.54 15.07
C VAL A 7 -27.06 65.74 15.82
N ARG A 8 -27.49 64.96 16.82
CA ARG A 8 -26.70 63.90 17.45
C ARG A 8 -26.55 62.75 16.46
N PHE A 9 -25.32 62.43 16.07
CA PHE A 9 -25.02 61.19 15.34
C PHE A 9 -25.06 60.02 16.32
N LEU A 10 -26.07 59.17 16.18
CA LEU A 10 -26.13 57.84 16.78
C LEU A 10 -25.53 56.87 15.75
N SER A 11 -24.27 56.47 15.93
CA SER A 11 -23.63 55.47 15.07
C SER A 11 -24.18 54.09 15.41
N LEU A 12 -25.12 53.60 14.61
CA LEU A 12 -25.49 52.18 14.56
C LEU A 12 -24.33 51.42 13.90
N ILE A 13 -23.58 50.64 14.68
CA ILE A 13 -22.65 49.66 14.14
C ILE A 13 -23.50 48.46 13.71
N LEU A 14 -23.82 48.37 12.41
CA LEU A 14 -24.29 47.12 11.81
C LEU A 14 -23.11 46.15 11.80
N LEU A 15 -23.15 45.14 12.67
CA LEU A 15 -22.30 43.96 12.57
C LEU A 15 -22.84 43.12 11.39
N SER A 16 -22.35 43.40 10.18
CA SER A 16 -22.55 42.51 9.04
C SER A 16 -21.72 41.26 9.25
N ALA A 17 -22.37 40.18 9.70
CA ALA A 17 -21.79 38.85 9.70
C ALA A 17 -21.46 38.46 8.26
N VAL A 18 -20.18 38.47 7.92
CA VAL A 18 -19.69 37.79 6.71
C VAL A 18 -19.69 36.32 7.05
N ALA A 19 -20.80 35.65 6.77
CA ALA A 19 -20.82 34.19 6.67
C ALA A 19 -19.97 33.83 5.44
N THR A 20 -18.71 33.48 5.68
CA THR A 20 -17.93 32.72 4.71
C THR A 20 -18.65 31.40 4.52
N GLU A 21 -19.31 31.22 3.37
CA GLU A 21 -19.67 29.89 2.87
C GLU A 21 -18.37 29.12 2.64
N LEU A 22 -17.93 28.43 3.69
CA LEU A 22 -16.93 27.39 3.56
C LEU A 22 -17.58 26.26 2.78
N SER A 23 -17.01 25.97 1.61
CA SER A 23 -17.27 24.81 0.77
C SER A 23 -17.65 23.58 1.61
N ALA A 24 -18.73 22.91 1.19
CA ALA A 24 -19.32 21.70 1.76
C ALA A 24 -18.39 20.46 1.64
N ALA A 25 -17.16 20.56 2.15
CA ALA A 25 -16.34 19.40 2.41
C ALA A 25 -16.93 18.68 3.63
N GLY A 26 -17.28 17.40 3.48
CA GLY A 26 -17.85 16.59 4.56
C GLY A 26 -16.99 16.61 5.83
N GLN A 27 -17.63 16.52 6.99
CA GLN A 27 -16.93 16.62 8.26
C GLN A 27 -16.10 15.35 8.50
N ILE A 28 -14.83 15.50 8.92
CA ILE A 28 -14.02 14.35 9.34
C ILE A 28 -14.58 13.82 10.67
N THR A 29 -14.91 12.53 10.70
CA THR A 29 -15.51 11.85 11.85
C THR A 29 -14.58 10.82 12.48
N LYS A 30 -13.57 10.35 11.75
CA LYS A 30 -12.63 9.31 12.22
C LYS A 30 -11.21 9.56 11.73
N LEU A 31 -10.23 9.15 12.53
CA LEU A 31 -8.82 9.15 12.20
C LEU A 31 -8.20 7.81 12.62
N ASP A 32 -7.64 7.07 11.67
CA ASP A 32 -6.99 5.77 11.89
C ASP A 32 -5.51 5.82 11.49
N ILE A 33 -4.68 5.05 12.20
CA ILE A 33 -3.30 4.77 11.81
C ILE A 33 -3.24 3.32 11.38
N TYR A 34 -2.61 3.07 10.22
CA TYR A 34 -2.35 1.74 9.73
C TYR A 34 -0.85 1.47 9.58
N PRO A 35 -0.35 0.33 10.09
CA PRO A 35 -1.04 -0.54 11.05
C PRO A 35 -1.26 0.18 12.40
N SER A 36 -2.26 -0.27 13.17
CA SER A 36 -2.56 0.30 14.51
C SER A 36 -1.58 -0.18 15.58
N ASP A 37 -0.83 -1.23 15.28
CA ASP A 37 0.28 -1.78 16.05
C ASP A 37 1.54 -1.83 15.16
N ILE A 38 2.65 -1.31 15.67
CA ILE A 38 3.92 -1.24 14.96
C ILE A 38 4.96 -2.01 15.78
N VAL A 39 5.58 -3.00 15.15
CA VAL A 39 6.67 -3.78 15.74
C VAL A 39 7.93 -3.54 14.92
N LEU A 40 8.97 -3.00 15.56
CA LEU A 40 10.28 -2.83 14.97
C LEU A 40 11.21 -3.84 15.63
N GLN A 41 11.93 -4.62 14.82
CA GLN A 41 12.82 -5.66 15.34
C GLN A 41 14.21 -5.51 14.72
N THR A 42 15.26 -5.79 15.50
CA THR A 42 16.67 -5.65 15.08
C THR A 42 17.09 -4.22 14.80
N ASN A 43 18.39 -4.00 14.57
CA ASN A 43 18.94 -2.73 14.08
C ASN A 43 18.48 -2.35 12.65
N GLN A 44 17.87 -3.27 11.91
CA GLN A 44 17.30 -3.07 10.58
C GLN A 44 15.77 -2.85 10.61
N GLY A 45 15.18 -2.77 11.80
CA GLY A 45 13.73 -2.63 11.97
C GLY A 45 13.21 -1.34 11.34
N ARG A 46 12.30 -1.47 10.36
CA ARG A 46 11.58 -0.35 9.75
C ARG A 46 10.11 -0.70 9.53
N GLN A 47 9.24 0.30 9.66
CA GLN A 47 7.82 0.18 9.34
C GLN A 47 7.29 1.51 8.80
N GLN A 48 6.74 1.50 7.60
CA GLN A 48 5.91 2.58 7.09
C GLN A 48 4.55 2.55 7.77
N PHE A 49 3.94 3.71 7.95
CA PHE A 49 2.55 3.82 8.41
C PHE A 49 1.78 4.78 7.50
N VAL A 50 0.46 4.65 7.51
CA VAL A 50 -0.47 5.52 6.78
C VAL A 50 -1.50 6.03 7.76
N VAL A 51 -1.78 7.33 7.72
CA VAL A 51 -2.86 7.96 8.49
C VAL A 51 -4.02 8.22 7.56
N VAL A 52 -5.19 7.65 7.89
CA VAL A 52 -6.40 7.79 7.09
C VAL A 52 -7.45 8.55 7.89
N ALA A 53 -7.91 9.68 7.36
CA ALA A 53 -9.07 10.39 7.85
C ALA A 53 -10.33 9.89 7.12
N THR A 54 -11.43 9.68 7.83
CA THR A 54 -12.74 9.32 7.24
C THR A 54 -13.74 10.42 7.49
N ARG A 55 -14.45 10.81 6.43
CA ARG A 55 -15.57 11.75 6.47
C ARG A 55 -16.87 11.07 6.89
N ASP A 56 -17.83 11.86 7.34
CA ASP A 56 -19.22 11.46 7.60
C ASP A 56 -19.91 10.71 6.44
N ASP A 57 -19.56 11.05 5.19
CA ASP A 57 -20.06 10.43 3.97
C ASP A 57 -19.25 9.20 3.50
N GLY A 58 -18.33 8.72 4.34
CA GLY A 58 -17.51 7.53 4.12
C GLY A 58 -16.28 7.72 3.22
N VAL A 59 -16.05 8.93 2.68
CA VAL A 59 -14.82 9.23 1.92
C VAL A 59 -13.61 9.13 2.85
N THR A 60 -12.55 8.48 2.38
CA THR A 60 -11.28 8.35 3.08
C THR A 60 -10.21 9.22 2.43
N MET A 61 -9.34 9.80 3.24
CA MET A 61 -8.25 10.65 2.80
C MET A 61 -6.94 10.20 3.45
N ASP A 62 -5.90 9.98 2.64
CA ASP A 62 -4.55 9.84 3.15
C ASP A 62 -4.05 11.20 3.64
N VAL A 63 -3.90 11.32 4.96
CA VAL A 63 -3.46 12.53 5.64
C VAL A 63 -2.10 12.34 6.28
N SER A 64 -1.34 11.30 5.90
CA SER A 64 -0.03 10.97 6.48
C SER A 64 0.97 12.12 6.40
N ARG A 65 0.89 12.95 5.34
CA ARG A 65 1.73 14.14 5.14
C ARG A 65 1.13 15.44 5.67
N LEU A 66 -0.13 15.41 6.11
CA LEU A 66 -0.88 16.58 6.57
C LEU A 66 -1.11 16.56 8.09
N ALA A 67 -1.13 15.37 8.69
CA ALA A 67 -1.27 15.17 10.12
C ALA A 67 0.00 15.59 10.88
N THR A 68 -0.18 16.07 12.09
CA THR A 68 0.92 16.24 13.04
C THR A 68 1.21 14.88 13.68
N VAL A 69 2.44 14.41 13.53
CA VAL A 69 2.86 13.09 14.03
C VAL A 69 4.01 13.25 15.01
N GLN A 70 3.91 12.60 16.17
CA GLN A 70 4.94 12.68 17.21
C GLN A 70 5.07 11.37 17.99
N LEU A 71 6.31 10.96 18.23
CA LEU A 71 6.60 9.85 19.14
C LEU A 71 6.58 10.36 20.58
N ALA A 72 5.91 9.62 21.47
CA ALA A 72 5.89 9.93 22.90
C ALA A 72 7.29 9.81 23.52
N ASP A 73 8.10 8.87 23.02
CA ASP A 73 9.51 8.70 23.38
C ASP A 73 10.35 8.49 22.11
N PRO A 74 11.04 9.54 21.61
CA PRO A 74 11.90 9.45 20.43
C PRO A 74 13.24 8.74 20.70
N GLY A 75 13.52 8.34 21.95
CA GLY A 75 14.72 7.55 22.28
C GLY A 75 14.61 6.08 21.85
N LEU A 76 13.37 5.57 21.69
CA LEU A 76 13.11 4.17 21.37
C LEU A 76 13.00 3.91 19.86
N ALA A 77 12.46 4.87 19.12
CA ALA A 77 12.33 4.81 17.67
C ALA A 77 12.60 6.17 17.03
N ARG A 78 13.09 6.16 15.80
CA ARG A 78 13.29 7.36 14.99
C ARG A 78 12.18 7.46 13.94
N LEU A 79 11.58 8.65 13.82
CA LEU A 79 10.60 8.98 12.79
C LEU A 79 11.28 9.74 11.63
N ASP A 80 11.00 9.33 10.40
CA ASP A 80 11.44 10.00 9.17
C ASP A 80 10.34 9.90 8.11
N GLY A 81 9.70 11.04 7.85
CA GLY A 81 8.45 11.10 7.11
C GLY A 81 7.39 10.20 7.77
N ALA A 82 6.82 9.29 6.98
CA ALA A 82 5.85 8.30 7.43
C ALA A 82 6.50 6.91 7.73
N THR A 83 7.79 6.89 8.06
CA THR A 83 8.52 5.64 8.37
C THR A 83 9.15 5.72 9.75
N LEU A 84 8.99 4.65 10.54
CA LEU A 84 9.66 4.46 11.81
C LEU A 84 10.85 3.51 11.66
N TYR A 85 11.91 3.77 12.41
CA TYR A 85 13.13 2.96 12.49
C TYR A 85 13.45 2.62 13.94
N SER A 86 13.96 1.42 14.19
CA SER A 86 14.36 0.99 15.54
C SER A 86 15.52 1.83 16.09
N THR A 87 15.56 2.04 17.40
CA THR A 87 16.68 2.74 18.07
C THR A 87 17.05 2.07 19.39
N ALA A 88 16.09 1.81 20.27
CA ALA A 88 16.31 1.12 21.53
C ALA A 88 15.07 0.31 21.93
N ASP A 89 15.27 -0.77 22.70
CA ASP A 89 14.19 -1.66 23.12
C ASP A 89 13.20 -0.97 24.05
N GLY A 90 11.92 -1.27 23.86
CA GLY A 90 10.86 -0.75 24.71
C GLY A 90 9.53 -0.59 23.97
N GLU A 91 8.60 0.10 24.61
CA GLU A 91 7.30 0.43 24.03
C GLU A 91 7.07 1.95 24.12
N THR A 92 6.60 2.55 23.03
CA THR A 92 6.21 3.95 22.93
C THR A 92 4.91 4.10 22.15
N LYS A 93 4.41 5.33 22.01
CA LYS A 93 3.21 5.65 21.22
C LYS A 93 3.57 6.57 20.06
N LEU A 94 3.03 6.26 18.89
CA LEU A 94 2.97 7.17 17.76
C LEU A 94 1.66 7.95 17.85
N ASN A 95 1.72 9.18 18.34
CA ASN A 95 0.56 10.05 18.47
C ASN A 95 0.35 10.82 17.17
N VAL A 96 -0.89 10.89 16.71
CA VAL A 96 -1.27 11.56 15.47
C VAL A 96 -2.45 12.47 15.72
N GLU A 97 -2.36 13.71 15.23
CA GLU A 97 -3.43 14.70 15.26
C GLU A 97 -3.70 15.26 13.86
N TYR A 98 -4.97 15.34 13.49
CA TYR A 98 -5.41 16.00 12.26
C TYR A 98 -6.78 16.64 12.46
N GLN A 99 -6.87 17.96 12.19
CA GLN A 99 -8.09 18.76 12.32
C GLN A 99 -8.83 18.58 13.67
N GLY A 100 -8.09 18.50 14.77
CA GLY A 100 -8.65 18.37 16.13
C GLY A 100 -9.03 16.94 16.55
N LEU A 101 -8.95 15.96 15.64
CA LEU A 101 -9.04 14.54 15.98
C LEU A 101 -7.67 14.00 16.35
N GLN A 102 -7.63 13.14 17.36
CA GLN A 102 -6.41 12.49 17.84
C GLN A 102 -6.56 10.98 17.84
N THR A 103 -5.48 10.29 17.51
CA THR A 103 -5.37 8.83 17.60
C THR A 103 -3.93 8.44 17.89
N ALA A 104 -3.69 7.20 18.31
CA ALA A 104 -2.35 6.72 18.61
C ALA A 104 -2.18 5.24 18.27
N ALA A 105 -0.99 4.89 17.77
CA ALA A 105 -0.57 3.52 17.54
C ALA A 105 0.48 3.10 18.58
N THR A 106 0.46 1.83 18.99
CA THR A 106 1.53 1.28 19.83
C THR A 106 2.74 0.98 18.97
N VAL A 107 3.93 1.42 19.41
CA VAL A 107 5.21 1.11 18.77
C VAL A 107 6.02 0.29 19.76
N THR A 108 6.31 -0.96 19.42
CA THR A 108 7.17 -1.85 20.21
C THR A 108 8.47 -2.08 19.47
N VAL A 109 9.59 -1.86 20.15
CA VAL A 109 10.93 -2.10 19.62
C VAL A 109 11.55 -3.28 20.37
N LYS A 110 12.03 -4.28 19.63
CA LYS A 110 12.63 -5.50 20.17
C LYS A 110 13.99 -5.77 19.54
N ASP A 111 14.93 -6.23 20.35
CA ASP A 111 16.28 -6.62 19.93
C ASP A 111 16.97 -5.52 19.09
N ALA A 112 16.80 -4.24 19.39
CA ALA A 112 17.26 -3.11 18.58
C ALA A 112 18.78 -3.11 18.33
N ALA A 113 19.55 -3.70 19.24
CA ALA A 113 21.00 -3.86 19.12
C ALA A 113 21.42 -5.12 18.33
N ALA A 114 20.49 -6.05 18.07
CA ALA A 114 20.78 -7.26 17.33
C ALA A 114 21.00 -6.95 15.85
N ASP A 115 22.11 -7.47 15.32
CA ASP A 115 22.41 -7.44 13.89
C ASP A 115 22.12 -8.82 13.31
N ARG A 116 21.13 -8.90 12.43
CA ARG A 116 20.76 -10.18 11.82
C ARG A 116 21.69 -10.46 10.63
N PRO A 117 22.30 -11.66 10.54
CA PRO A 117 23.05 -12.06 9.37
C PRO A 117 22.19 -12.00 8.10
N ILE A 118 22.81 -11.59 6.99
CA ILE A 118 22.20 -11.61 5.66
C ILE A 118 21.68 -13.02 5.33
N SER A 119 20.44 -13.10 4.87
CA SER A 119 19.74 -14.35 4.57
C SER A 119 19.39 -14.41 3.10
N PHE A 120 19.66 -15.56 2.46
CA PHE A 120 19.24 -15.74 1.08
C PHE A 120 17.71 -15.73 0.98
N HIS A 121 17.04 -16.49 1.86
CA HIS A 121 15.58 -16.58 1.84
C HIS A 121 14.88 -15.28 2.27
N LEU A 122 15.35 -14.61 3.32
CA LEU A 122 14.65 -13.44 3.88
C LEU A 122 15.02 -12.10 3.24
N ASP A 123 16.14 -12.02 2.51
CA ASP A 123 16.67 -10.77 1.95
C ASP A 123 16.92 -10.79 0.45
N VAL A 124 17.38 -11.91 -0.11
CA VAL A 124 17.73 -12.00 -1.53
C VAL A 124 16.55 -12.48 -2.38
N MET A 125 15.88 -13.55 -1.95
CA MET A 125 14.75 -14.09 -2.70
C MET A 125 13.58 -13.12 -2.88
N PRO A 126 13.21 -12.28 -1.89
CA PRO A 126 12.18 -11.28 -2.06
C PRO A 126 12.49 -10.29 -3.17
N ILE A 127 13.78 -9.97 -3.39
CA ILE A 127 14.22 -9.13 -4.50
C ILE A 127 13.92 -9.81 -5.83
N PHE A 128 14.17 -11.10 -5.98
CA PHE A 128 13.86 -11.82 -7.22
C PHE A 128 12.37 -11.74 -7.57
N MET A 129 11.50 -11.74 -6.56
CA MET A 129 10.08 -11.58 -6.77
C MET A 129 9.70 -10.15 -7.10
N ARG A 130 10.10 -9.20 -6.24
CA ARG A 130 9.85 -7.77 -6.40
C ARG A 130 10.27 -7.29 -7.79
N SER A 131 11.42 -7.75 -8.25
CA SER A 131 12.02 -7.37 -9.53
C SER A 131 11.54 -8.24 -10.71
N GLY A 132 10.60 -9.15 -10.49
CA GLY A 132 9.96 -9.95 -11.54
C GLY A 132 10.81 -11.10 -12.12
N CYS A 133 11.99 -11.39 -11.55
CA CYS A 133 12.91 -12.42 -12.02
C CYS A 133 12.29 -13.83 -11.97
N ASN A 134 11.58 -14.15 -10.88
CA ASN A 134 11.02 -15.48 -10.61
C ASN A 134 9.54 -15.62 -11.05
N THR A 135 9.11 -14.80 -12.01
CA THR A 135 7.77 -14.85 -12.59
C THR A 135 7.67 -15.86 -13.74
N GLY A 136 6.47 -16.33 -14.04
CA GLY A 136 6.22 -17.35 -15.07
C GLY A 136 6.58 -16.93 -16.50
N SER A 137 6.82 -15.64 -16.76
CA SER A 137 7.25 -15.13 -18.06
C SER A 137 8.75 -15.34 -18.31
N CYS A 138 9.57 -15.50 -17.26
CA CYS A 138 11.04 -15.57 -17.33
C CYS A 138 11.61 -16.73 -16.52
N HIS A 139 12.45 -16.48 -15.51
CA HIS A 139 13.16 -17.56 -14.81
C HIS A 139 12.24 -18.40 -13.93
N GLY A 140 11.05 -17.88 -13.54
CA GLY A 140 10.01 -18.64 -12.86
C GLY A 140 9.18 -19.58 -13.75
N ALA A 141 9.42 -19.58 -15.07
CA ALA A 141 8.80 -20.55 -15.97
C ALA A 141 9.29 -21.98 -15.65
N ALA A 142 8.48 -23.00 -15.93
CA ALA A 142 8.84 -24.41 -15.65
C ALA A 142 10.19 -24.84 -16.26
N ARG A 143 10.57 -24.27 -17.41
CA ARG A 143 11.86 -24.52 -18.07
C ARG A 143 12.93 -23.45 -17.80
N GLY A 144 12.56 -22.37 -17.08
CA GLY A 144 13.38 -21.17 -16.94
C GLY A 144 13.68 -20.47 -18.28
N LYS A 145 14.75 -19.68 -18.28
CA LYS A 145 15.32 -19.03 -19.48
C LYS A 145 16.82 -19.27 -19.51
N ASP A 146 17.33 -19.63 -20.69
CA ASP A 146 18.77 -19.78 -20.96
C ASP A 146 19.51 -20.66 -19.93
N GLY A 147 18.87 -21.75 -19.50
CA GLY A 147 19.44 -22.69 -18.54
C GLY A 147 19.46 -22.19 -17.09
N PHE A 148 18.75 -21.10 -16.77
CA PHE A 148 18.51 -20.64 -15.40
C PHE A 148 17.02 -20.65 -15.06
N ARG A 149 16.66 -21.43 -14.05
CA ARG A 149 15.30 -21.54 -13.53
C ARG A 149 15.28 -21.18 -12.04
N LEU A 150 14.31 -20.38 -11.67
CA LEU A 150 13.94 -20.06 -10.30
C LEU A 150 12.55 -20.66 -10.06
N SER A 151 12.23 -20.94 -8.81
CA SER A 151 10.91 -21.38 -8.41
C SER A 151 9.92 -20.24 -8.59
N LEU A 152 8.70 -20.58 -9.02
CA LEU A 152 7.66 -19.59 -9.23
C LEU A 152 7.33 -18.89 -7.90
N PHE A 153 7.52 -17.58 -7.85
CA PHE A 153 7.28 -16.75 -6.66
C PHE A 153 8.06 -17.18 -5.40
N GLY A 154 9.19 -17.87 -5.55
CA GLY A 154 10.05 -18.26 -4.44
C GLY A 154 9.59 -19.52 -3.68
N PHE A 155 8.75 -20.36 -4.30
CA PHE A 155 8.21 -21.59 -3.70
C PHE A 155 9.25 -22.63 -3.24
N ASP A 156 10.47 -22.63 -3.81
CA ASP A 156 11.55 -23.58 -3.47
C ASP A 156 12.86 -22.81 -3.17
N PRO A 157 13.00 -22.24 -1.96
CA PRO A 157 14.18 -21.45 -1.57
C PRO A 157 15.50 -22.20 -1.68
N GLN A 158 15.53 -23.44 -1.20
CA GLN A 158 16.75 -24.24 -1.21
C GLN A 158 17.19 -24.58 -2.63
N GLY A 159 16.24 -24.96 -3.49
CA GLY A 159 16.54 -25.18 -4.89
C GLY A 159 16.98 -23.90 -5.60
N ASP A 160 16.37 -22.75 -5.31
CA ASP A 160 16.74 -21.47 -5.91
C ASP A 160 18.14 -21.02 -5.50
N TYR A 161 18.54 -21.25 -4.25
CA TYR A 161 19.91 -21.06 -3.80
C TYR A 161 20.88 -21.91 -4.61
N LEU A 162 20.62 -23.21 -4.76
CA LEU A 162 21.48 -24.14 -5.49
C LEU A 162 21.60 -23.78 -6.99
N ARG A 163 20.48 -23.40 -7.62
CA ARG A 163 20.44 -23.02 -9.05
C ARG A 163 21.17 -21.70 -9.28
N THR A 164 21.05 -20.76 -8.34
CA THR A 164 21.74 -19.47 -8.37
C THR A 164 23.24 -19.63 -8.16
N THR A 165 23.67 -20.47 -7.22
CA THR A 165 25.06 -20.49 -6.73
C THR A 165 25.91 -21.68 -7.20
N ARG A 166 25.32 -22.79 -7.69
CA ARG A 166 26.03 -24.06 -7.99
C ARG A 166 25.79 -24.65 -9.37
N GLU A 167 24.58 -24.57 -9.94
CA GLU A 167 24.19 -25.37 -11.11
C GLU A 167 25.01 -25.13 -12.40
N ILE A 168 25.64 -23.96 -12.56
CA ILE A 168 26.63 -23.70 -13.64
C ILE A 168 27.91 -23.09 -13.05
N GLY A 169 28.33 -23.59 -11.87
CA GLY A 169 29.49 -23.09 -11.14
C GLY A 169 29.43 -21.58 -10.86
N PHE A 170 30.60 -20.93 -10.84
CA PHE A 170 30.76 -19.50 -10.56
C PHE A 170 30.45 -18.57 -11.75
N ARG A 171 29.65 -19.02 -12.72
CA ARG A 171 29.29 -18.16 -13.87
C ARG A 171 28.23 -17.12 -13.53
N ARG A 172 27.34 -17.40 -12.56
CA ARG A 172 26.26 -16.46 -12.18
C ARG A 172 26.68 -15.47 -11.12
N ILE A 173 27.54 -15.92 -10.20
CA ILE A 173 28.04 -15.15 -9.07
C ILE A 173 29.56 -15.09 -9.14
N ASN A 174 30.12 -13.93 -8.84
CA ASN A 174 31.55 -13.71 -8.72
C ASN A 174 31.82 -13.22 -7.28
N LEU A 175 32.34 -14.10 -6.43
CA LEU A 175 32.63 -13.76 -5.03
C LEU A 175 33.92 -12.95 -4.86
N ALA A 176 34.77 -12.89 -5.89
CA ALA A 176 35.98 -12.07 -5.87
C ALA A 176 35.69 -10.61 -6.25
N VAL A 177 34.71 -10.40 -7.15
CA VAL A 177 34.23 -9.08 -7.57
C VAL A 177 32.69 -9.14 -7.64
N PRO A 178 31.99 -8.97 -6.50
CA PRO A 178 30.54 -9.08 -6.38
C PRO A 178 29.75 -8.35 -7.47
N GLU A 179 30.15 -7.13 -7.80
CA GLU A 179 29.51 -6.27 -8.79
C GLU A 179 29.61 -6.80 -10.22
N ALA A 180 30.63 -7.63 -10.50
CA ALA A 180 30.83 -8.30 -11.78
C ALA A 180 30.14 -9.69 -11.84
N SER A 181 29.28 -10.00 -10.86
CA SER A 181 28.39 -11.15 -10.95
C SER A 181 27.41 -10.96 -12.09
N LEU A 182 27.34 -11.90 -13.04
CA LEU A 182 26.37 -11.82 -14.15
C LEU A 182 24.92 -11.65 -13.64
N LEU A 183 24.58 -12.25 -12.50
CA LEU A 183 23.29 -12.06 -11.83
C LEU A 183 23.02 -10.56 -11.57
N VAL A 184 24.02 -9.84 -11.07
CA VAL A 184 23.93 -8.41 -10.74
C VAL A 184 23.93 -7.57 -12.01
N GLU A 185 24.90 -7.79 -12.91
CA GLU A 185 25.05 -7.02 -14.15
C GLU A 185 23.80 -7.07 -15.04
N LYS A 186 23.18 -8.26 -15.17
CA LYS A 186 21.93 -8.44 -15.92
C LYS A 186 20.75 -7.73 -15.24
N SER A 187 20.72 -7.74 -13.91
CA SER A 187 19.65 -7.12 -13.13
C SER A 187 19.67 -5.59 -13.23
N ILE A 188 20.86 -4.97 -13.20
CA ILE A 188 21.00 -3.52 -13.38
C ILE A 188 21.06 -3.07 -14.85
N GLY A 189 21.09 -4.04 -15.78
CA GLY A 189 21.13 -3.78 -17.22
C GLY A 189 22.48 -3.25 -17.73
N SER A 190 23.59 -3.50 -17.02
CA SER A 190 24.93 -3.14 -17.51
C SER A 190 25.41 -4.06 -18.65
N VAL A 191 24.80 -5.24 -18.77
CA VAL A 191 24.97 -6.17 -19.88
C VAL A 191 23.62 -6.57 -20.47
N PRO A 192 23.54 -6.98 -21.76
CA PRO A 192 22.26 -7.28 -22.42
C PRO A 192 21.47 -8.37 -21.69
N HIS A 193 20.22 -8.12 -21.32
CA HIS A 193 19.33 -9.10 -20.69
C HIS A 193 17.99 -9.08 -21.40
N THR A 194 17.50 -10.23 -21.87
CA THR A 194 16.19 -10.33 -22.54
C THR A 194 15.04 -9.89 -21.64
N GLY A 195 15.16 -10.15 -20.33
CA GLY A 195 14.21 -9.66 -19.34
C GLY A 195 14.28 -8.14 -19.14
N GLY A 196 15.29 -7.45 -19.67
CA GLY A 196 15.53 -6.02 -19.47
C GLY A 196 16.15 -5.69 -18.12
N LYS A 197 16.42 -4.40 -17.89
CA LYS A 197 16.83 -3.88 -16.58
C LYS A 197 15.70 -4.10 -15.56
N ARG A 198 16.07 -4.53 -14.35
CA ARG A 198 15.15 -4.93 -13.27
C ARG A 198 15.15 -3.94 -12.10
N PHE A 199 16.28 -3.30 -11.82
CA PHE A 199 16.41 -2.21 -10.84
C PHE A 199 17.67 -1.39 -11.07
N ASP A 200 17.78 -0.25 -10.40
CA ASP A 200 18.94 0.65 -10.48
C ASP A 200 20.11 0.21 -9.58
N LYS A 201 21.31 0.71 -9.89
CA LYS A 201 22.53 0.44 -9.13
C LYS A 201 22.52 1.12 -7.75
N ASP A 202 21.79 2.21 -7.58
CA ASP A 202 21.61 2.93 -6.32
C ASP A 202 20.41 2.44 -5.51
N SER A 203 19.70 1.40 -5.99
CA SER A 203 18.58 0.79 -5.26
C SER A 203 19.04 -0.01 -4.04
N GLU A 204 18.17 -0.11 -3.03
CA GLU A 204 18.37 -0.99 -1.89
C GLU A 204 18.45 -2.48 -2.30
N TYR A 205 17.82 -2.86 -3.41
CA TYR A 205 17.89 -4.21 -3.96
C TYR A 205 19.31 -4.54 -4.45
N TYR A 206 19.95 -3.60 -5.16
CA TYR A 206 21.35 -3.76 -5.55
C TYR A 206 22.24 -3.87 -4.32
N ALA A 207 22.12 -2.94 -3.36
CA ALA A 207 22.93 -2.92 -2.15
C ALA A 207 22.81 -4.25 -1.38
N LYS A 208 21.59 -4.77 -1.21
CA LYS A 208 21.33 -6.00 -0.47
C LYS A 208 21.85 -7.25 -1.18
N MET A 209 21.79 -7.30 -2.52
CA MET A 209 22.42 -8.37 -3.28
C MET A 209 23.95 -8.34 -3.19
N ILE A 210 24.55 -7.15 -3.23
CA ILE A 210 26.00 -7.00 -3.08
C ILE A 210 26.44 -7.43 -1.68
N GLU A 211 25.73 -6.99 -0.64
CA GLU A 211 25.98 -7.41 0.75
C GLU A 211 25.99 -8.94 0.90
N TRP A 212 25.01 -9.63 0.29
CA TRP A 212 24.96 -11.09 0.30
C TRP A 212 26.16 -11.73 -0.43
N LEU A 213 26.56 -11.18 -1.57
CA LEU A 213 27.69 -11.67 -2.35
C LEU A 213 29.03 -11.42 -1.63
N GLU A 214 29.22 -10.25 -1.03
CA GLU A 214 30.38 -9.89 -0.21
C GLU A 214 30.52 -10.79 1.03
N ALA A 215 29.39 -11.21 1.62
CA ALA A 215 29.36 -12.20 2.69
C ALA A 215 29.69 -13.64 2.22
N GLY A 216 30.02 -13.83 0.93
CA GLY A 216 30.36 -15.14 0.35
C GLY A 216 29.15 -15.92 -0.17
N ALA A 217 28.04 -15.24 -0.44
CA ALA A 217 26.76 -15.84 -0.84
C ALA A 217 26.33 -16.99 0.11
N PRO A 218 26.24 -16.74 1.42
CA PRO A 218 25.90 -17.78 2.39
C PRO A 218 24.53 -18.36 2.08
N ASN A 219 24.40 -19.67 2.27
CA ASN A 219 23.08 -20.27 2.42
C ASN A 219 22.56 -19.95 3.82
N ASP A 220 21.25 -20.00 3.97
CA ASP A 220 20.63 -19.78 5.27
C ASP A 220 21.09 -20.80 6.31
N GLN A 221 21.28 -20.32 7.53
CA GLN A 221 21.59 -21.18 8.68
C GLN A 221 20.28 -21.74 9.25
N GLY A 222 20.16 -23.06 9.32
CA GLY A 222 18.93 -23.72 9.77
C GLY A 222 17.77 -23.53 8.78
N THR A 223 16.54 -23.50 9.31
CA THR A 223 15.33 -23.24 8.53
C THR A 223 14.86 -21.81 8.82
N PRO A 224 14.99 -20.87 7.86
CA PRO A 224 14.43 -19.54 8.01
C PRO A 224 12.92 -19.60 8.28
N PRO A 225 12.37 -18.62 9.01
CA PRO A 225 10.93 -18.51 9.18
C PRO A 225 10.29 -18.23 7.82
N ASN A 226 9.12 -18.83 7.59
CA ASN A 226 8.33 -18.60 6.36
C ASN A 226 7.24 -17.56 6.64
N VAL A 227 6.80 -16.85 5.60
CA VAL A 227 5.60 -16.00 5.72
C VAL A 227 4.38 -16.89 5.94
N VAL A 228 3.55 -16.51 6.93
CA VAL A 228 2.29 -17.18 7.25
C VAL A 228 1.07 -16.30 6.98
N LYS A 229 1.27 -14.99 6.84
CA LYS A 229 0.22 -14.01 6.53
C LYS A 229 0.82 -12.76 5.90
N LEU A 230 0.09 -12.17 4.96
CA LEU A 230 0.36 -10.85 4.42
C LEU A 230 -0.85 -9.95 4.74
N ASP A 231 -0.59 -8.77 5.30
CA ASP A 231 -1.58 -7.70 5.42
C ASP A 231 -1.28 -6.63 4.37
N ILE A 232 -2.34 -6.01 3.83
CA ILE A 232 -2.27 -4.78 3.04
C ILE A 232 -3.14 -3.72 3.72
N PHE A 233 -2.60 -2.52 3.84
CA PHE A 233 -3.27 -1.41 4.50
C PHE A 233 -3.32 -0.17 3.60
N PRO A 234 -4.36 0.69 3.73
CA PRO A 234 -5.58 0.45 4.51
C PRO A 234 -6.40 -0.74 3.96
N PRO A 235 -7.31 -1.35 4.73
CA PRO A 235 -8.10 -2.51 4.27
C PRO A 235 -9.11 -2.16 3.17
N ALA A 236 -9.50 -0.88 3.09
CA ALA A 236 -10.29 -0.33 2.00
C ALA A 236 -10.03 1.18 1.89
N ALA A 237 -10.32 1.76 0.73
CA ALA A 237 -10.29 3.19 0.51
C ALA A 237 -11.49 3.63 -0.36
N VAL A 238 -12.06 4.78 -0.01
CA VAL A 238 -13.07 5.49 -0.81
C VAL A 238 -12.48 6.85 -1.15
N ILE A 239 -11.97 6.99 -2.36
CA ILE A 239 -11.21 8.17 -2.81
C ILE A 239 -12.13 9.06 -3.63
N GLU A 240 -12.25 10.33 -3.24
CA GLU A 240 -13.03 11.33 -3.96
C GLU A 240 -12.13 12.23 -4.82
N GLY A 241 -12.50 12.37 -6.09
CA GLY A 241 -11.84 13.27 -7.04
C GLY A 241 -10.63 12.67 -7.74
N GLU A 242 -10.46 13.06 -9.01
CA GLU A 242 -9.33 12.66 -9.83
C GLU A 242 -8.01 13.24 -9.26
N ASN A 243 -6.94 12.47 -9.36
CA ASN A 243 -5.59 12.76 -8.83
C ASN A 243 -5.47 12.78 -7.29
N SER A 244 -6.56 12.54 -6.55
CA SER A 244 -6.46 12.22 -5.13
C SER A 244 -5.68 10.92 -4.94
N THR A 245 -4.85 10.86 -3.90
CA THR A 245 -3.93 9.74 -3.69
C THR A 245 -4.19 9.01 -2.38
N GLN A 246 -3.83 7.73 -2.35
CA GLN A 246 -3.85 6.89 -1.16
C GLN A 246 -2.63 5.98 -1.18
N GLN A 247 -1.77 6.08 -0.17
CA GLN A 247 -0.68 5.14 0.02
C GLN A 247 -1.22 3.81 0.54
N PHE A 248 -0.78 2.71 -0.06
CA PHE A 248 -0.92 1.37 0.47
C PHE A 248 0.43 0.82 0.92
N ILE A 249 0.42 0.09 2.03
CA ILE A 249 1.60 -0.56 2.61
C ILE A 249 1.33 -2.03 2.85
N ALA A 250 2.38 -2.84 2.91
CA ALA A 250 2.28 -4.28 3.09
C ALA A 250 3.13 -4.75 4.27
N ARG A 251 2.56 -5.65 5.08
CA ARG A 251 3.17 -6.19 6.29
C ARG A 251 3.10 -7.70 6.32
N ALA A 252 4.25 -8.36 6.40
CA ALA A 252 4.34 -9.82 6.46
C ALA A 252 4.48 -10.29 7.91
N HIS A 253 3.77 -11.37 8.24
CA HIS A 253 3.90 -12.11 9.49
C HIS A 253 4.63 -13.41 9.22
N TYR A 254 5.62 -13.71 10.04
CA TYR A 254 6.48 -14.88 9.88
C TYR A 254 6.18 -15.95 10.93
N SER A 255 6.56 -17.20 10.63
CA SER A 255 6.28 -18.37 11.47
C SER A 255 6.97 -18.35 12.84
N ASP A 256 7.98 -17.50 13.03
CA ASP A 256 8.64 -17.27 14.32
C ASP A 256 7.98 -16.14 15.14
N GLY A 257 6.89 -15.56 14.64
CA GLY A 257 6.19 -14.44 15.26
C GLY A 257 6.79 -13.07 14.94
N SER A 258 7.87 -13.00 14.15
CA SER A 258 8.38 -11.73 13.67
C SER A 258 7.43 -11.10 12.64
N ILE A 259 7.43 -9.78 12.59
CA ILE A 259 6.59 -8.98 11.70
C ILE A 259 7.51 -8.01 10.96
N ARG A 260 7.37 -7.91 9.64
CA ARG A 260 8.22 -7.05 8.80
C ARG A 260 7.37 -6.22 7.87
N ASP A 261 7.74 -4.96 7.71
CA ASP A 261 7.32 -4.16 6.58
C ASP A 261 7.97 -4.71 5.31
N VAL A 262 7.12 -5.11 4.37
CA VAL A 262 7.53 -5.66 3.08
C VAL A 262 7.00 -4.82 1.92
N THR A 263 6.57 -3.58 2.17
CA THR A 263 5.99 -2.66 1.16
C THR A 263 6.91 -2.54 -0.04
N HIS A 264 8.19 -2.24 0.21
CA HIS A 264 9.23 -2.13 -0.81
C HIS A 264 9.53 -3.44 -1.55
N LEU A 265 9.21 -4.61 -0.99
CA LEU A 265 9.41 -5.92 -1.64
C LEU A 265 8.12 -6.48 -2.25
N THR A 266 7.00 -5.82 -2.01
CA THR A 266 5.69 -6.29 -2.46
C THR A 266 5.47 -5.91 -3.91
N THR A 267 4.94 -6.82 -4.72
CA THR A 267 4.44 -6.47 -6.05
C THR A 267 3.01 -5.99 -5.92
N PHE A 268 2.77 -4.71 -6.24
CA PHE A 268 1.44 -4.12 -6.26
C PHE A 268 0.79 -4.25 -7.65
N LEU A 269 -0.50 -4.53 -7.66
CA LEU A 269 -1.33 -4.72 -8.85
C LEU A 269 -2.73 -4.14 -8.58
N THR A 270 -3.50 -3.83 -9.62
CA THR A 270 -4.91 -3.46 -9.48
C THR A 270 -5.76 -4.24 -10.48
N SER A 271 -7.00 -4.53 -10.12
CA SER A 271 -7.96 -5.17 -11.03
C SER A 271 -8.58 -4.18 -12.03
N ASN A 272 -8.40 -2.86 -11.83
CA ASN A 272 -9.00 -1.83 -12.66
C ASN A 272 -8.13 -0.56 -12.70
N ASP A 273 -7.12 -0.59 -13.57
CA ASP A 273 -6.19 0.52 -13.83
C ASP A 273 -6.88 1.79 -14.33
N ASN A 274 -8.06 1.69 -14.96
CA ASN A 274 -8.80 2.87 -15.42
C ASN A 274 -9.36 3.71 -14.26
N SER A 275 -9.55 3.09 -13.09
CA SER A 275 -10.16 3.73 -11.93
C SER A 275 -9.14 4.00 -10.82
N ALA A 276 -8.40 2.98 -10.42
CA ALA A 276 -7.44 3.06 -9.32
C ALA A 276 -6.10 2.43 -9.74
N PRO A 277 -5.34 3.07 -10.65
CA PRO A 277 -3.97 2.67 -10.92
C PRO A 277 -3.13 2.76 -9.65
N ILE A 278 -2.27 1.78 -9.43
CA ILE A 278 -1.32 1.74 -8.31
C ILE A 278 0.10 1.64 -8.85
N ASP A 279 0.99 2.46 -8.32
CA ASP A 279 2.41 2.41 -8.69
C ASP A 279 3.17 1.30 -7.95
N GLU A 280 4.43 1.11 -8.33
CA GLU A 280 5.28 0.11 -7.71
C GLU A 280 5.53 0.35 -6.22
N ASN A 281 5.38 1.58 -5.72
CA ASN A 281 5.60 1.93 -4.32
C ASN A 281 4.31 1.84 -3.49
N GLY A 282 3.21 1.39 -4.09
CA GLY A 282 1.93 1.23 -3.41
C GLY A 282 1.06 2.49 -3.42
N LEU A 283 1.40 3.52 -4.19
CA LEU A 283 0.61 4.74 -4.27
C LEU A 283 -0.51 4.59 -5.30
N VAL A 284 -1.75 4.61 -4.83
CA VAL A 284 -2.92 4.72 -5.72
C VAL A 284 -3.14 6.19 -6.08
N THR A 285 -3.40 6.44 -7.37
CA THR A 285 -3.85 7.76 -7.85
C THR A 285 -5.24 7.60 -8.48
N ALA A 286 -6.26 8.21 -7.90
CA ALA A 286 -7.62 8.12 -8.41
C ALA A 286 -7.74 8.67 -9.83
N ALA A 287 -8.34 7.88 -10.72
CA ALA A 287 -8.61 8.24 -12.10
C ALA A 287 -10.13 8.30 -12.34
N ALA A 288 -10.67 7.45 -13.21
CA ALA A 288 -12.10 7.43 -13.47
C ALA A 288 -12.91 6.85 -12.29
N ARG A 289 -14.18 7.21 -12.21
CA ARG A 289 -15.15 6.55 -11.32
C ARG A 289 -15.11 5.04 -11.55
N GLY A 290 -15.05 4.29 -10.46
CA GLY A 290 -15.11 2.84 -10.54
C GLY A 290 -14.66 2.18 -9.24
N GLU A 291 -14.69 0.86 -9.27
CA GLU A 291 -14.19 0.04 -8.19
C GLU A 291 -13.02 -0.80 -8.68
N ALA A 292 -12.05 -1.01 -7.80
CA ALA A 292 -10.90 -1.84 -8.01
C ALA A 292 -10.60 -2.66 -6.75
N PHE A 293 -9.93 -3.80 -6.94
CA PHE A 293 -9.15 -4.42 -5.89
C PHE A 293 -7.68 -4.13 -6.16
N VAL A 294 -7.09 -3.36 -5.26
CA VAL A 294 -5.63 -3.22 -5.18
C VAL A 294 -5.09 -4.45 -4.47
N MET A 295 -4.11 -5.11 -5.06
CA MET A 295 -3.53 -6.34 -4.56
C MET A 295 -2.05 -6.13 -4.25
N GLY A 296 -1.62 -6.69 -3.12
CA GLY A 296 -0.21 -6.85 -2.77
C GLY A 296 0.16 -8.31 -2.83
N ARG A 297 1.24 -8.65 -3.54
CA ARG A 297 1.85 -9.98 -3.51
C ARG A 297 3.21 -9.90 -2.82
N PHE A 298 3.43 -10.81 -1.88
CA PHE A 298 4.74 -11.07 -1.27
C PHE A 298 4.90 -12.58 -1.04
N GLU A 299 6.00 -13.15 -1.54
CA GLU A 299 6.21 -14.60 -1.63
C GLU A 299 4.99 -15.32 -2.26
N THR A 300 4.47 -16.34 -1.58
CA THR A 300 3.31 -17.14 -2.01
C THR A 300 1.97 -16.50 -1.64
N HIS A 301 1.95 -15.34 -0.99
CA HIS A 301 0.74 -14.69 -0.48
C HIS A 301 0.29 -13.55 -1.40
N THR A 302 -1.01 -13.51 -1.71
CA THR A 302 -1.66 -12.38 -2.39
C THR A 302 -2.86 -11.96 -1.56
N VAL A 303 -2.92 -10.69 -1.20
CA VAL A 303 -4.07 -10.08 -0.49
C VAL A 303 -4.51 -8.84 -1.23
N GLY A 304 -5.76 -8.42 -1.04
CA GLY A 304 -6.31 -7.25 -1.70
C GLY A 304 -7.16 -6.37 -0.79
N SER A 305 -7.11 -5.07 -1.08
CA SER A 305 -7.95 -4.04 -0.50
C SER A 305 -8.90 -3.47 -1.55
N GLN A 306 -10.14 -3.21 -1.14
CA GLN A 306 -11.13 -2.61 -2.02
C GLN A 306 -10.88 -1.11 -2.13
N VAL A 307 -10.82 -0.60 -3.36
CA VAL A 307 -10.71 0.82 -3.66
C VAL A 307 -11.93 1.25 -4.47
N LEU A 308 -12.62 2.27 -4.00
CA LEU A 308 -13.73 2.91 -4.69
C LEU A 308 -13.32 4.33 -5.04
N VAL A 309 -13.39 4.69 -6.32
CA VAL A 309 -13.14 6.05 -6.79
C VAL A 309 -14.46 6.71 -7.15
N LEU A 310 -14.70 7.87 -6.55
CA LEU A 310 -15.90 8.68 -6.72
C LEU A 310 -15.57 9.99 -7.42
N PRO A 311 -16.44 10.49 -8.32
CA PRO A 311 -16.33 11.86 -8.82
C PRO A 311 -16.36 12.86 -7.68
N LYS A 312 -15.62 13.95 -7.84
CA LYS A 312 -15.65 15.07 -6.90
C LYS A 312 -17.03 15.76 -6.92
N ASP A 313 -17.51 16.20 -5.76
CA ASP A 313 -18.73 16.97 -5.60
C ASP A 313 -19.99 16.28 -6.17
N LEU A 314 -19.97 14.94 -6.22
CA LEU A 314 -21.08 14.14 -6.73
C LEU A 314 -22.34 14.37 -5.89
N GLN A 315 -23.37 14.92 -6.53
CA GLN A 315 -24.69 15.04 -5.94
C GLN A 315 -25.34 13.67 -5.86
N TYR A 316 -25.44 13.12 -4.66
CA TYR A 316 -25.99 11.80 -4.40
C TYR A 316 -26.82 11.80 -3.12
N GLU A 317 -28.08 11.40 -3.23
CA GLU A 317 -28.96 11.13 -2.10
C GLU A 317 -29.26 9.63 -2.10
N ALA A 318 -28.90 8.94 -1.01
CA ALA A 318 -29.10 7.51 -0.90
C ALA A 318 -30.60 7.21 -0.85
N PRO A 319 -31.17 6.48 -1.83
CA PRO A 319 -32.57 6.10 -1.78
C PRO A 319 -32.80 5.08 -0.66
N ALA A 320 -34.04 5.02 -0.17
CA ALA A 320 -34.46 3.95 0.72
C ALA A 320 -34.34 2.61 -0.01
N VAL A 321 -33.63 1.66 0.60
CA VAL A 321 -33.56 0.30 0.10
C VAL A 321 -34.83 -0.44 0.52
N ALA A 322 -35.57 -0.97 -0.44
CA ALA A 322 -36.82 -1.68 -0.22
C ALA A 322 -36.83 -2.96 -1.06
N GLY A 323 -37.39 -4.03 -0.51
CA GLY A 323 -37.47 -5.32 -1.20
C GLY A 323 -37.19 -6.49 -0.27
N ASN A 324 -36.59 -7.54 -0.82
CA ASN A 324 -36.15 -8.71 -0.06
C ASN A 324 -34.66 -8.62 0.31
N TYR A 325 -34.13 -9.64 0.97
CA TYR A 325 -32.73 -9.65 1.45
C TYR A 325 -31.68 -9.48 0.32
N ILE A 326 -31.99 -9.86 -0.93
CA ILE A 326 -31.11 -9.63 -2.08
C ILE A 326 -31.14 -8.15 -2.48
N ASP A 327 -32.32 -7.53 -2.49
CA ASP A 327 -32.47 -6.10 -2.78
C ASP A 327 -31.76 -5.25 -1.73
N GLU A 328 -31.78 -5.68 -0.46
CA GLU A 328 -30.99 -5.07 0.62
C GLU A 328 -29.48 -5.06 0.28
N LEU A 329 -28.92 -6.22 -0.08
CA LEU A 329 -27.50 -6.32 -0.44
C LEU A 329 -27.14 -5.51 -1.70
N ILE A 330 -28.03 -5.48 -2.70
CA ILE A 330 -27.84 -4.70 -3.92
C ILE A 330 -27.93 -3.20 -3.60
N GLY A 331 -28.94 -2.77 -2.84
CA GLY A 331 -29.13 -1.39 -2.43
C GLY A 331 -27.96 -0.87 -1.62
N ASP A 332 -27.48 -1.65 -0.64
CA ASP A 332 -26.28 -1.32 0.14
C ASP A 332 -25.05 -1.17 -0.76
N LYS A 333 -24.89 -2.06 -1.75
CA LYS A 333 -23.79 -1.97 -2.71
C LYS A 333 -23.91 -0.71 -3.57
N LEU A 334 -25.08 -0.42 -4.12
CA LEU A 334 -25.35 0.77 -4.94
C LEU A 334 -25.13 2.06 -4.16
N ASN A 335 -25.59 2.10 -2.90
CA ASN A 335 -25.36 3.19 -1.96
C ASN A 335 -23.88 3.41 -1.71
N LYS A 336 -23.13 2.34 -1.46
CA LYS A 336 -21.68 2.41 -1.28
C LYS A 336 -20.98 3.00 -2.50
N ILE A 337 -21.36 2.62 -3.72
CA ILE A 337 -20.77 3.13 -4.97
C ILE A 337 -21.44 4.42 -5.51
N ARG A 338 -22.36 5.00 -4.73
CA ARG A 338 -23.14 6.20 -5.08
C ARG A 338 -23.85 6.11 -6.43
N VAL A 339 -24.43 4.94 -6.73
CA VAL A 339 -25.24 4.69 -7.93
C VAL A 339 -26.72 4.67 -7.53
N LEU A 340 -27.57 5.32 -8.32
CA LEU A 340 -29.01 5.19 -8.17
C LEU A 340 -29.48 3.90 -8.85
N PRO A 341 -30.38 3.11 -8.23
CA PRO A 341 -30.99 1.98 -8.90
C PRO A 341 -31.80 2.47 -10.11
N SER A 342 -31.84 1.66 -11.16
CA SER A 342 -32.76 1.89 -12.27
C SER A 342 -34.21 1.74 -11.81
N ASP A 343 -35.12 2.46 -12.46
CA ASP A 343 -36.55 2.28 -12.24
C ASP A 343 -37.00 0.85 -12.59
N LEU A 344 -38.11 0.43 -12.00
CA LEU A 344 -38.78 -0.83 -12.35
C LEU A 344 -39.15 -0.82 -13.83
N CYS A 345 -38.73 -1.85 -14.56
CA CYS A 345 -39.11 -2.02 -15.96
C CYS A 345 -40.55 -2.54 -16.08
N SER A 346 -41.16 -2.31 -17.24
CA SER A 346 -42.46 -2.90 -17.57
C SER A 346 -42.37 -4.41 -17.82
N ASP A 347 -43.51 -5.11 -17.79
CA ASP A 347 -43.59 -6.55 -18.11
C ASP A 347 -43.07 -6.86 -19.52
N GLU A 348 -43.35 -5.98 -20.49
CA GLU A 348 -42.87 -6.12 -21.87
C GLU A 348 -41.35 -6.04 -21.94
N GLU A 349 -40.76 -5.03 -21.28
CA GLU A 349 -39.30 -4.89 -21.21
C GLU A 349 -38.64 -6.06 -20.48
N PHE A 350 -39.25 -6.52 -19.39
CA PHE A 350 -38.77 -7.67 -18.63
C PHE A 350 -38.76 -8.94 -19.49
N LEU A 351 -39.91 -9.28 -20.10
CA LEU A 351 -40.04 -10.46 -20.96
C LEU A 351 -39.07 -10.39 -22.14
N ARG A 352 -38.89 -9.21 -22.76
CA ARG A 352 -37.90 -9.02 -23.83
C ARG A 352 -36.48 -9.27 -23.34
N ARG A 353 -36.06 -8.70 -22.21
CA ARG A 353 -34.71 -8.88 -21.64
C ARG A 353 -34.43 -10.33 -21.28
N VAL A 354 -35.36 -10.99 -20.59
CA VAL A 354 -35.25 -12.40 -20.21
C VAL A 354 -35.22 -13.31 -21.45
N THR A 355 -36.01 -13.01 -22.48
CA THR A 355 -35.99 -13.79 -23.73
C THR A 355 -34.62 -13.71 -24.41
N VAL A 356 -34.04 -12.51 -24.54
CA VAL A 356 -32.70 -12.33 -25.12
C VAL A 356 -31.65 -13.04 -24.28
N ASP A 357 -31.70 -12.90 -22.95
CA ASP A 357 -30.69 -13.51 -22.06
C ASP A 357 -30.74 -15.05 -22.07
N ILE A 358 -31.94 -15.64 -22.17
CA ILE A 358 -32.11 -17.11 -22.19
C ILE A 358 -31.90 -17.70 -23.59
N ALA A 359 -32.38 -17.03 -24.65
CA ALA A 359 -32.43 -17.61 -26.00
C ALA A 359 -31.29 -17.15 -26.92
N GLY A 360 -30.64 -16.01 -26.64
CA GLY A 360 -29.64 -15.37 -27.50
C GLY A 360 -30.22 -14.33 -28.45
#